data_AF-A0A7C6YH33-F1
#
_entry.id   AF-A0A7C6YH33-F1
#
_cell.length_a   1.000
_cell.length_b   1.000
_cell.length_c   1.000
_cell.angle_alpha   90.00
_cell.angle_beta   90.00
_cell.angle_gamma   90.00
#
_symmetry.space_group_name_H-M   'P 1'
#
loop_
_entity.id
_entity.type
_entity.pdbx_description
1 polymer ?
#
loop_
_entity_poly.entity_id
_entity_poly.type
_entity_poly.pdbx_seq_one_letter_code
_entity_poly.pdbx_strand_id
1 'polypeptide(L)'
;MIILRRKKKIVELFPIGSSKGAINSRRTPLFYGYIKLRRVDGNIKIHKFIVQKDKEIIFPPNEAVKILRKQNVFLIGSDPDTEELLDSLNINFKHTLICRHCTFEGFITLINKEKSYRYHGDYLCRICAENEIKRELKSRSYDLSTFPRFRKMLDETGNLERVLSVFDPRFDPLKNTELTLYDKISTENSINLPEIRIDHLDIPKKLIDSFKKQGTHLLPVQVLAIQAGLLEKENLLVVSATASGKTLIGEMAGIPKALTGGKLLF
;
A
#
# COMPACT_ATOMS: atom_id res chain seq x y z
N MET A 1 8.27 16.65 -26.08
CA MET A 1 6.81 16.52 -25.86
C MET A 1 6.29 17.72 -25.09
N ILE A 2 5.02 18.03 -25.25
CA ILE A 2 4.34 19.15 -24.63
C ILE A 2 3.03 18.67 -24.02
N ILE A 3 2.77 19.07 -22.77
CA ILE A 3 1.50 18.83 -22.10
C ILE A 3 0.68 20.11 -22.13
N LEU A 4 -0.60 19.99 -22.51
CA LEU A 4 -1.57 21.08 -22.54
C LEU A 4 -2.64 20.85 -21.47
N ARG A 5 -2.93 21.89 -20.68
CA ARG A 5 -3.99 21.89 -19.66
C ARG A 5 -4.91 23.08 -19.86
N ARG A 6 -6.20 22.84 -20.04
CA ARG A 6 -7.21 23.91 -20.05
C ARG A 6 -7.40 24.47 -18.64
N LYS A 7 -7.42 25.80 -18.53
CA LYS A 7 -7.80 26.52 -17.30
C LYS A 7 -8.59 27.77 -17.67
N LYS A 8 -9.92 27.72 -17.54
CA LYS A 8 -10.83 28.80 -17.96
C LYS A 8 -10.57 29.19 -19.42
N LYS A 9 -10.17 30.43 -19.70
CA LYS A 9 -9.92 30.96 -21.06
C LYS A 9 -8.47 30.77 -21.55
N ILE A 10 -7.62 30.14 -20.74
CA ILE A 10 -6.21 29.89 -21.09
C ILE A 10 -5.93 28.40 -21.25
N VAL A 11 -4.96 28.07 -22.10
CA VAL A 11 -4.38 26.73 -22.21
C VAL A 11 -2.95 26.83 -21.73
N GLU A 12 -2.67 26.23 -20.58
CA GLU A 12 -1.32 26.13 -20.04
C GLU A 12 -0.52 25.11 -20.84
N LEU A 13 0.77 25.39 -21.02
CA LEU A 13 1.69 24.66 -21.90
C LEU A 13 2.95 24.30 -21.10
N PHE A 14 3.24 23.01 -21.02
CA PHE A 14 4.37 22.45 -20.26
C PHE A 14 5.24 21.56 -21.14
N PRO A 15 6.39 22.04 -21.64
CA PRO A 15 7.34 21.22 -22.36
C PRO A 15 8.18 20.40 -21.37
N ILE A 16 8.10 19.07 -21.43
CA ILE A 16 8.73 18.16 -20.44
C ILE A 16 9.79 17.21 -21.05
N GLY A 17 10.29 17.55 -22.25
CA GLY A 17 11.35 16.79 -22.93
C GLY A 17 10.88 15.49 -23.58
N SER A 18 11.68 14.43 -23.49
CA SER A 18 11.47 13.14 -24.18
C SER A 18 10.25 12.36 -23.66
N SER A 19 9.61 11.52 -24.48
CA SER A 19 8.52 10.63 -24.03
C SER A 19 8.95 9.35 -23.34
N LYS A 20 10.19 8.92 -23.54
CA LYS A 20 10.70 7.70 -22.91
C LYS A 20 10.79 7.89 -21.40
N GLY A 21 10.17 6.99 -20.63
CA GLY A 21 10.19 6.99 -19.17
C GLY A 21 9.50 8.18 -18.51
N ALA A 22 8.54 8.83 -19.16
CA ALA A 22 7.83 9.98 -18.59
C ALA A 22 6.70 9.59 -17.62
N ILE A 23 6.18 8.35 -17.72
CA ILE A 23 5.11 7.84 -16.86
C ILE A 23 5.65 7.64 -15.44
N ASN A 24 4.92 8.13 -14.44
CA ASN A 24 5.26 8.06 -13.02
C ASN A 24 6.63 8.64 -12.63
N SER A 25 7.23 9.45 -13.51
CA SER A 25 8.47 10.18 -13.25
C SER A 25 8.19 11.68 -13.07
N ARG A 26 8.79 12.31 -12.05
CA ARG A 26 8.71 13.75 -11.83
C ARG A 26 9.63 14.46 -12.81
N ARG A 27 9.08 15.42 -13.57
CA ARG A 27 9.86 16.24 -14.51
C ARG A 27 9.60 17.70 -14.28
N THR A 28 10.66 18.49 -14.36
CA THR A 28 10.56 19.93 -14.40
C THR A 28 10.24 20.37 -15.84
N PRO A 29 9.24 21.23 -16.04
CA PRO A 29 9.00 21.80 -17.35
C PRO A 29 10.16 22.73 -17.74
N LEU A 30 10.56 22.73 -19.01
CA LEU A 30 11.62 23.60 -19.52
C LEU A 30 11.28 25.09 -19.39
N PHE A 31 9.99 25.40 -19.49
CA PHE A 31 9.41 26.69 -19.18
C PHE A 31 7.92 26.49 -18.91
N TYR A 32 7.30 27.47 -18.26
CA TYR A 32 5.85 27.53 -18.13
C TYR A 32 5.29 28.46 -19.21
N GLY A 33 4.36 28.00 -20.03
CA GLY A 33 3.71 28.83 -21.04
C GLY A 33 2.20 28.82 -20.88
N TYR A 34 1.52 29.81 -21.43
CA TYR A 34 0.08 29.77 -21.60
C TYR A 34 -0.38 30.50 -22.86
N ILE A 35 -1.40 29.92 -23.48
CA ILE A 35 -2.00 30.36 -24.72
C ILE A 35 -3.39 30.91 -24.39
N LYS A 36 -3.65 32.17 -24.74
CA LYS A 36 -4.99 32.77 -24.63
C LYS A 36 -5.76 32.48 -25.91
N LEU A 37 -6.90 31.80 -25.77
CA LEU A 37 -7.78 31.52 -26.91
C LEU A 37 -8.82 32.63 -27.08
N ARG A 38 -9.18 32.92 -28.32
CA ARG A 38 -10.28 33.82 -28.66
C ARG A 38 -11.06 33.27 -29.85
N ARG A 39 -12.39 33.31 -29.78
CA ARG A 39 -13.24 33.05 -30.95
C ARG A 39 -13.31 34.29 -31.83
N VAL A 40 -13.04 34.11 -33.11
CA VAL A 40 -13.12 35.14 -34.15
C VAL A 40 -13.83 34.50 -35.34
N ASP A 41 -14.96 35.08 -35.74
CA ASP A 41 -15.77 34.61 -36.88
C ASP A 41 -16.14 33.11 -36.76
N GLY A 42 -16.60 32.71 -35.57
CA GLY A 42 -16.99 31.32 -35.28
C GLY A 42 -15.83 30.36 -35.01
N ASN A 43 -14.58 30.71 -35.37
CA ASN A 43 -13.42 29.83 -35.24
C ASN A 43 -12.54 30.18 -34.03
N ILE A 44 -12.00 29.18 -33.35
CA ILE A 44 -11.07 29.37 -32.24
C ILE A 44 -9.66 29.66 -32.77
N LYS A 45 -9.05 30.77 -32.33
CA LYS A 45 -7.69 31.16 -32.69
C LYS A 45 -6.84 31.47 -31.47
N ILE A 46 -5.53 31.32 -31.63
CA ILE A 46 -4.54 31.76 -30.64
C ILE A 46 -4.45 33.29 -30.68
N HIS A 47 -4.84 33.95 -29.60
CA HIS A 47 -4.77 35.41 -29.48
C HIS A 47 -3.43 35.90 -28.94
N LYS A 48 -2.91 35.23 -27.89
CA LYS A 48 -1.61 35.56 -27.27
C LYS A 48 -0.92 34.28 -26.84
N PHE A 49 0.39 34.23 -27.01
CA PHE A 49 1.25 33.20 -26.44
C PHE A 49 2.20 33.87 -25.44
N ILE A 50 2.20 33.42 -24.19
CA ILE A 50 2.99 34.00 -23.12
C ILE A 50 3.86 32.90 -22.51
N VAL A 51 5.15 33.19 -22.34
CA VAL A 51 6.10 32.28 -21.72
C VAL A 51 6.65 32.94 -20.46
N GLN A 52 6.56 32.21 -19.35
CA GLN A 52 7.04 32.59 -18.04
C GLN A 52 8.32 31.80 -17.73
N LYS A 53 9.45 32.52 -17.74
CA LYS A 53 10.74 32.07 -17.20
C LYS A 53 11.05 32.93 -15.96
N ASP A 54 11.92 33.93 -16.10
CA ASP A 54 12.21 34.92 -15.04
C ASP A 54 11.33 36.18 -15.13
N LYS A 55 10.87 36.49 -16.35
CA LYS A 55 9.89 37.53 -16.67
C LYS A 55 8.85 36.97 -17.64
N GLU A 56 7.65 37.56 -17.65
CA GLU A 56 6.64 37.21 -18.66
C GLU A 56 7.03 37.82 -20.02
N ILE A 57 7.23 36.98 -21.01
CA ILE A 57 7.56 37.40 -22.38
C ILE A 57 6.38 37.00 -23.28
N ILE A 58 5.88 37.96 -24.05
CA ILE A 58 4.80 37.74 -25.02
C ILE A 58 5.44 37.38 -26.36
N PHE A 59 5.08 36.22 -26.88
CA PHE A 59 5.51 35.74 -28.19
C PHE A 59 4.37 35.84 -29.22
N PRO A 60 4.70 35.98 -30.51
CA PRO A 60 3.71 35.91 -31.58
C PRO A 60 2.94 34.57 -31.56
N PRO A 61 1.61 34.57 -31.84
CA PRO A 61 0.81 33.35 -31.93
C PRO A 61 1.40 32.25 -32.83
N ASN A 62 2.03 32.63 -33.94
CA ASN A 62 2.64 31.69 -34.88
C ASN A 62 3.78 30.87 -34.26
N GLU A 63 4.49 31.39 -33.27
CA GLU A 63 5.56 30.64 -32.58
C GLU A 63 4.98 29.49 -31.75
N ALA A 64 3.81 29.68 -31.13
CA ALA A 64 3.12 28.59 -30.43
C ALA A 64 2.78 27.45 -31.39
N VAL A 65 2.26 27.77 -32.58
CA VAL A 65 1.90 26.78 -33.61
C VAL A 65 3.15 26.02 -34.09
N LYS A 66 4.26 26.71 -34.35
CA LYS A 66 5.54 26.08 -34.75
C LYS A 66 6.04 25.10 -33.69
N ILE A 67 5.98 25.49 -32.41
CA ILE A 67 6.43 24.65 -31.30
C ILE A 67 5.54 23.41 -31.16
N LEU A 68 4.22 23.58 -31.23
CA LEU A 68 3.26 22.48 -31.10
C LEU A 68 3.37 21.48 -32.27
N ARG A 69 3.52 21.94 -33.51
CA ARG A 69 3.65 21.05 -34.68
C ARG A 69 4.91 20.18 -34.67
N LYS A 70 6.01 20.66 -34.07
CA LYS A 70 7.29 19.93 -34.02
C LYS A 70 7.35 18.88 -32.91
N GLN A 71 6.39 18.85 -32.00
CA GLN A 71 6.46 18.07 -30.77
C GLN A 71 5.24 17.17 -30.61
N ASN A 72 5.40 16.05 -29.91
CA ASN A 72 4.25 15.25 -29.49
C ASN A 72 3.44 16.03 -28.44
N VAL A 73 2.18 16.32 -28.74
CA VAL A 73 1.26 17.06 -27.89
C VAL A 73 0.37 16.09 -27.11
N PHE A 74 0.24 16.34 -25.81
CA PHE A 74 -0.68 15.61 -24.95
C PHE A 74 -1.66 16.58 -24.28
N LEU A 75 -2.95 16.28 -24.34
CA LEU A 75 -4.02 17.07 -23.74
C LEU A 75 -4.52 16.42 -22.46
N ILE A 76 -4.69 17.21 -21.40
CA ILE A 76 -5.22 16.74 -20.12
C ILE A 76 -6.74 16.86 -20.12
N GLY A 77 -7.43 15.72 -19.95
CA GLY A 77 -8.89 15.66 -20.04
C GLY A 77 -9.39 15.90 -21.46
N SER A 78 -10.70 16.11 -21.60
CA SER A 78 -11.33 16.52 -22.85
C SER A 78 -11.70 18.00 -22.77
N ASP A 79 -11.30 18.78 -23.78
CA ASP A 79 -11.61 20.20 -23.88
C ASP A 79 -11.94 20.54 -25.35
N PRO A 80 -13.23 20.65 -25.70
CA PRO A 80 -13.67 20.83 -27.09
C PRO A 80 -13.02 22.05 -27.77
N ASP A 81 -12.83 23.15 -27.03
CA ASP A 81 -12.22 24.37 -27.57
C ASP A 81 -10.74 24.18 -27.97
N THR A 82 -9.97 23.45 -27.15
CA THR A 82 -8.56 23.17 -27.44
C THR A 82 -8.43 22.08 -28.50
N GLU A 83 -9.32 21.09 -28.50
CA GLU A 83 -9.38 20.03 -29.53
C GLU A 83 -9.66 20.63 -30.91
N GLU A 84 -10.72 21.45 -31.04
CA GLU A 84 -11.06 22.18 -32.28
C GLU A 84 -9.89 23.03 -32.79
N LEU A 85 -9.20 23.73 -31.88
CA LEU A 85 -8.02 24.50 -32.24
C LEU A 85 -6.87 23.62 -32.76
N LEU A 86 -6.58 22.51 -32.11
CA LEU A 86 -5.50 21.61 -32.52
C LEU A 86 -5.82 20.95 -33.86
N ASP A 87 -7.08 20.56 -34.08
CA ASP A 87 -7.57 19.96 -35.31
C ASP A 87 -7.53 20.96 -36.48
N SER A 88 -8.01 22.19 -36.29
CA SER A 88 -7.93 23.25 -37.31
C SER A 88 -6.48 23.59 -37.69
N LEU A 89 -5.54 23.37 -36.77
CA LEU A 89 -4.11 23.53 -36.98
C LEU A 89 -3.41 22.26 -37.46
N ASN A 90 -4.13 21.15 -37.73
CA ASN A 90 -3.58 19.85 -38.12
C ASN A 90 -2.47 19.35 -37.16
N ILE A 91 -2.69 19.47 -35.85
CA ILE A 91 -1.75 19.02 -34.82
C ILE A 91 -2.30 17.76 -34.16
N ASN A 92 -1.60 16.64 -34.33
CA ASN A 92 -1.94 15.39 -33.64
C ASN A 92 -1.72 15.51 -32.13
N PHE A 93 -2.73 15.15 -31.34
CA PHE A 93 -2.65 15.12 -29.88
C PHE A 93 -3.12 13.77 -29.31
N LYS A 94 -2.74 13.50 -28.06
CA LYS A 94 -3.18 12.33 -27.30
C LYS A 94 -3.70 12.75 -25.93
N HIS A 95 -4.76 12.12 -25.45
CA HIS A 95 -5.21 12.37 -24.09
C HIS A 95 -4.27 11.73 -23.07
N THR A 96 -4.04 12.44 -21.97
CA THR A 96 -3.26 11.93 -20.84
C THR A 96 -3.80 12.44 -19.51
N LEU A 97 -3.33 11.83 -18.43
CA LEU A 97 -3.60 12.28 -17.08
C LEU A 97 -2.28 12.71 -16.44
N ILE A 98 -2.37 13.68 -15.54
CA ILE A 98 -1.22 14.13 -14.75
C ILE A 98 -1.55 14.13 -13.25
N CYS A 99 -0.54 13.92 -12.43
CA CYS A 99 -0.66 14.03 -10.98
C CYS A 99 -0.84 15.51 -10.59
N ARG A 100 -2.00 15.87 -10.02
CA ARG A 100 -2.27 17.25 -9.58
C ARG A 100 -1.33 17.71 -8.46
N HIS A 101 -1.00 16.84 -7.50
CA HIS A 101 -0.05 17.17 -6.42
C HIS A 101 1.34 17.54 -6.97
N CYS A 102 1.84 16.81 -7.97
CA CYS A 102 3.10 17.19 -8.62
C CYS A 102 3.03 18.61 -9.19
N THR A 103 1.90 18.99 -9.82
CA THR A 103 1.77 20.32 -10.44
C THR A 103 1.81 21.46 -9.43
N PHE A 104 1.33 21.24 -8.20
CA PHE A 104 1.43 22.23 -7.13
C PHE A 104 2.88 22.43 -6.65
N GLU A 105 3.69 21.36 -6.69
CA GLU A 105 5.14 21.42 -6.41
C GLU A 105 5.96 21.90 -7.62
N GLY A 106 5.32 22.30 -8.74
CA GLY A 106 6.00 22.75 -9.96
C GLY A 106 6.50 21.62 -10.88
N PHE A 107 6.21 20.36 -10.54
CA PHE A 107 6.57 19.20 -11.34
C PHE A 107 5.40 18.74 -12.23
N ILE A 108 5.72 18.15 -13.37
CA ILE A 108 4.76 17.45 -14.21
C ILE A 108 5.08 15.96 -14.16
N THR A 109 4.09 15.16 -13.80
CA THR A 109 4.17 13.69 -13.81
C THR A 109 2.98 13.15 -14.56
N LEU A 110 3.25 12.43 -15.65
CA LEU A 110 2.22 11.68 -16.37
C LEU A 110 1.83 10.45 -15.55
N ILE A 111 0.53 10.18 -15.47
CA ILE A 111 -0.01 9.04 -14.74
C ILE A 111 -0.95 8.24 -15.64
N ASN A 112 -1.05 6.94 -15.37
CA ASN A 112 -2.03 6.04 -15.93
C ASN A 112 -2.95 5.56 -14.81
N LYS A 113 -4.24 5.35 -15.11
CA LYS A 113 -5.23 4.95 -14.08
C LYS A 113 -4.79 3.69 -13.32
N GLU A 114 -4.24 2.70 -14.02
CA GLU A 114 -3.79 1.42 -13.46
C GLU A 114 -2.65 1.51 -12.44
N LYS A 115 -1.72 2.48 -12.57
CA LYS A 115 -0.58 2.64 -11.66
C LYS A 115 -0.62 3.99 -10.95
N SER A 116 -1.82 4.43 -10.64
CA SER A 116 -2.10 5.66 -9.91
C SER A 116 -3.06 5.40 -8.77
N TYR A 117 -3.06 6.27 -7.78
CA TYR A 117 -3.79 6.07 -6.53
C TYR A 117 -4.87 7.14 -6.38
N ARG A 118 -6.10 6.72 -6.10
CA ARG A 118 -7.23 7.65 -5.97
C ARG A 118 -7.15 8.46 -4.67
N TYR A 119 -7.41 9.76 -4.74
CA TYR A 119 -7.48 10.65 -3.60
C TYR A 119 -8.39 11.86 -3.90
N HIS A 120 -9.44 12.09 -3.09
CA HIS A 120 -10.41 13.19 -3.25
C HIS A 120 -10.95 13.36 -4.69
N GLY A 121 -11.24 12.24 -5.36
CA GLY A 121 -11.75 12.23 -6.74
C GLY A 121 -10.71 12.41 -7.85
N ASP A 122 -9.44 12.63 -7.50
CA ASP A 122 -8.31 12.70 -8.43
C ASP A 122 -7.42 11.47 -8.33
N TYR A 123 -6.41 11.40 -9.21
CA TYR A 123 -5.39 10.37 -9.21
C TYR A 123 -4.00 10.96 -8.94
N LEU A 124 -3.26 10.29 -8.08
CA LEU A 124 -1.90 10.64 -7.68
C LEU A 124 -0.89 9.63 -8.21
N CYS A 125 0.32 10.10 -8.52
CA CYS A 125 1.45 9.21 -8.77
C CYS A 125 1.91 8.54 -7.47
N ARG A 126 2.64 7.44 -7.59
CA ARG A 126 3.18 6.69 -6.44
C ARG A 126 3.96 7.56 -5.45
N ILE A 127 4.82 8.43 -5.96
CA ILE A 127 5.65 9.31 -5.13
C ILE A 127 4.78 10.24 -4.27
N CYS A 128 3.75 10.85 -4.87
CA CYS A 128 2.84 11.74 -4.14
C CYS A 128 2.00 10.97 -3.12
N ALA A 129 1.47 9.80 -3.49
CA ALA A 129 0.67 9.00 -2.58
C ALA A 129 1.47 8.50 -1.36
N GLU A 130 2.68 7.98 -1.60
CA GLU A 130 3.59 7.56 -0.52
C GLU A 130 4.01 8.73 0.37
N ASN A 131 4.26 9.92 -0.21
CA ASN A 131 4.59 11.11 0.56
C ASN A 131 3.42 11.59 1.43
N GLU A 132 2.18 11.48 0.95
CA GLU A 132 1.00 11.84 1.74
C GLU A 132 0.87 10.94 2.97
N ILE A 133 1.02 9.62 2.81
CA ILE A 133 1.04 8.66 3.93
C ILE A 133 2.14 9.03 4.93
N LYS A 134 3.36 9.33 4.46
CA LYS A 134 4.47 9.73 5.34
C LYS A 134 4.19 11.03 6.08
N ARG A 135 3.52 12.00 5.43
CA ARG A 135 3.11 13.26 6.07
C ARG A 135 2.09 12.98 7.18
N GLU A 136 1.08 12.16 6.90
CA GLU A 136 0.04 11.80 7.88
C GLU A 136 0.65 11.07 9.09
N LEU A 137 1.52 10.08 8.85
CA LEU A 137 2.24 9.37 9.91
C LEU A 137 3.02 10.32 10.83
N LYS A 138 3.79 11.24 10.23
CA LYS A 138 4.55 12.25 10.99
C LYS A 138 3.65 13.20 11.77
N SER A 139 2.54 13.64 11.17
CA SER A 139 1.60 14.58 11.81
C SER A 139 0.97 14.00 13.08
N ARG A 140 0.83 12.67 13.14
CA ARG A 140 0.27 11.94 14.28
C ARG A 140 1.34 11.28 15.16
N SER A 141 2.60 11.65 14.96
CA SER A 141 3.73 11.12 15.74
C SER A 141 3.91 9.59 15.66
N TYR A 142 3.47 8.95 14.58
CA TYR A 142 3.78 7.54 14.30
C TYR A 142 5.20 7.38 13.77
N ASP A 143 5.81 6.24 14.11
CA ASP A 143 7.14 5.89 13.60
C ASP A 143 7.09 5.48 12.12
N LEU A 144 8.08 5.91 11.34
CA LEU A 144 8.16 5.63 9.90
C LEU A 144 8.43 4.15 9.58
N SER A 145 8.84 3.33 10.56
CA SER A 145 8.90 1.87 10.43
C SER A 145 7.56 1.23 10.11
N THR A 146 6.43 1.92 10.37
CA THR A 146 5.09 1.47 10.00
C THR A 146 4.75 1.70 8.53
N PHE A 147 5.49 2.58 7.83
CA PHE A 147 5.24 2.94 6.44
C PHE A 147 5.17 1.75 5.46
N PRO A 148 6.02 0.71 5.54
CA PRO A 148 5.93 -0.45 4.64
C PRO A 148 4.56 -1.13 4.66
N ARG A 149 3.87 -1.14 5.81
CA ARG A 149 2.52 -1.70 5.94
C ARG A 149 1.50 -0.86 5.18
N PHE A 150 1.51 0.47 5.38
CA PHE A 150 0.63 1.38 4.64
C PHE A 150 0.92 1.40 3.15
N ARG A 151 2.19 1.22 2.74
CA ARG A 151 2.60 1.06 1.35
C ARG A 151 2.00 -0.20 0.73
N LYS A 152 2.03 -1.32 1.46
CA LYS A 152 1.38 -2.57 1.02
C LYS A 152 -0.14 -2.38 0.86
N MET A 153 -0.77 -1.76 1.86
CA MET A 153 -2.21 -1.44 1.85
C MET A 153 -2.59 -0.53 0.67
N LEU A 154 -1.72 0.43 0.34
CA LEU A 154 -1.88 1.31 -0.81
C LEU A 154 -1.78 0.54 -2.13
N ASP A 155 -0.82 -0.39 -2.25
CA ASP A 155 -0.64 -1.23 -3.43
C ASP A 155 -1.81 -2.22 -3.62
N GLU A 156 -2.39 -2.75 -2.54
CA GLU A 156 -3.54 -3.65 -2.57
C GLU A 156 -4.86 -2.94 -2.92
N THR A 157 -5.07 -1.73 -2.36
CA THR A 157 -6.34 -1.02 -2.52
C THR A 157 -6.38 -0.08 -3.73
N GLY A 158 -5.23 0.43 -4.19
CA GLY A 158 -5.15 1.47 -5.21
C GLY A 158 -5.81 2.80 -4.79
N ASN A 159 -6.16 2.97 -3.52
CA ASN A 159 -6.96 4.10 -3.04
C ASN A 159 -6.36 4.69 -1.76
N LEU A 160 -5.73 5.86 -1.90
CA LEU A 160 -5.10 6.56 -0.80
C LEU A 160 -6.10 7.05 0.24
N GLU A 161 -7.29 7.49 -0.18
CA GLU A 161 -8.34 7.96 0.75
C GLU A 161 -8.78 6.84 1.69
N ARG A 162 -8.91 5.61 1.16
CA ARG A 162 -9.21 4.42 1.98
C ARG A 162 -8.06 4.11 2.94
N VAL A 163 -6.82 4.23 2.49
CA VAL A 163 -5.64 4.01 3.35
C VAL A 163 -5.57 5.02 4.49
N LEU A 164 -5.79 6.30 4.20
CA LEU A 164 -5.76 7.36 5.20
C LEU A 164 -6.96 7.30 6.16
N SER A 165 -8.07 6.68 5.75
CA SER A 165 -9.23 6.49 6.62
C SER A 165 -8.92 5.67 7.88
N VAL A 166 -7.89 4.82 7.86
CA VAL A 166 -7.43 4.06 9.04
C VAL A 166 -7.02 4.98 10.19
N PHE A 167 -6.62 6.22 9.88
CA PHE A 167 -6.29 7.21 10.89
C PHE A 167 -7.53 7.96 11.44
N ASP A 168 -8.74 7.84 10.86
CA ASP A 168 -9.94 8.49 11.43
C ASP A 168 -10.31 7.83 12.77
N PRO A 169 -10.52 8.59 13.87
CA PRO A 169 -10.95 8.03 15.15
C PRO A 169 -12.26 7.22 15.10
N ARG A 170 -13.09 7.45 14.09
CA ARG A 170 -14.36 6.75 13.85
C ARG A 170 -14.20 5.53 12.93
N PHE A 171 -12.96 5.24 12.51
CA PHE A 171 -12.67 4.07 11.71
C PHE A 171 -13.02 2.80 12.50
N ASP A 172 -13.81 1.92 11.90
CA ASP A 172 -14.23 0.65 12.48
C ASP A 172 -13.34 -0.48 11.95
N PRO A 173 -12.39 -1.01 12.75
CA PRO A 173 -11.47 -2.05 12.30
C PRO A 173 -12.14 -3.36 11.94
N LEU A 174 -13.30 -3.67 12.55
CA LEU A 174 -14.03 -4.92 12.36
C LEU A 174 -14.81 -4.93 11.06
N LYS A 175 -15.28 -3.77 10.61
CA LYS A 175 -15.92 -3.62 9.29
C LYS A 175 -14.94 -3.52 8.13
N ASN A 176 -13.67 -3.20 8.41
CA ASN A 176 -12.62 -2.98 7.41
C ASN A 176 -11.46 -3.95 7.62
N THR A 177 -11.77 -5.24 7.84
CA THR A 177 -10.77 -6.29 8.08
C THR A 177 -9.73 -6.38 6.97
N GLU A 178 -10.07 -6.06 5.73
CA GLU A 178 -9.15 -6.05 4.60
C GLU A 178 -8.01 -5.02 4.73
N LEU A 179 -8.17 -3.98 5.55
CA LEU A 179 -7.13 -2.99 5.83
C LEU A 179 -6.36 -3.28 7.11
N THR A 180 -6.99 -4.00 8.06
CA THR A 180 -6.46 -4.16 9.42
C THR A 180 -5.93 -5.55 9.71
N LEU A 181 -6.36 -6.56 8.94
CA LEU A 181 -5.91 -7.94 9.09
C LEU A 181 -4.40 -8.00 8.87
N TYR A 182 -3.70 -8.36 9.93
CA TYR A 182 -2.24 -8.46 9.91
C TYR A 182 -1.80 -9.82 9.39
N ASP A 183 -2.38 -10.87 9.96
CA ASP A 183 -2.06 -12.26 9.66
C ASP A 183 -3.28 -13.14 9.97
N LYS A 184 -3.33 -14.31 9.34
CA LYS A 184 -4.32 -15.34 9.62
C LYS A 184 -3.57 -16.63 9.92
N ILE A 185 -3.56 -17.00 11.20
CA ILE A 185 -3.08 -18.31 11.62
C ILE A 185 -4.15 -19.32 11.23
N SER A 186 -3.96 -20.00 10.10
CA SER A 186 -4.74 -21.18 9.77
C SER A 186 -4.19 -22.37 10.53
N THR A 187 -5.05 -23.04 11.29
CA THR A 187 -4.76 -24.42 11.70
C THR A 187 -4.85 -25.28 10.44
N GLU A 188 -3.73 -25.82 9.97
CA GLU A 188 -3.82 -26.94 9.02
C GLU A 188 -4.69 -28.02 9.65
N ASN A 189 -5.63 -28.56 8.87
CA ASN A 189 -6.60 -29.54 9.34
C ASN A 189 -5.87 -30.70 10.02
N SER A 190 -6.21 -30.92 11.30
CA SER A 190 -5.86 -32.07 12.13
C SER A 190 -4.43 -32.59 11.95
N ILE A 191 -3.51 -32.14 12.81
CA ILE A 191 -2.39 -33.02 13.17
C ILE A 191 -3.04 -34.34 13.58
N ASN A 192 -2.84 -35.39 12.78
CA ASN A 192 -3.48 -36.69 12.98
C ASN A 192 -2.79 -37.39 14.15
N LEU A 193 -3.00 -36.84 15.35
CA LEU A 193 -2.40 -37.31 16.58
C LEU A 193 -3.27 -38.43 17.13
N PRO A 194 -2.65 -39.52 17.63
CA PRO A 194 -3.39 -40.54 18.33
C PRO A 194 -4.00 -39.95 19.60
N GLU A 195 -5.24 -40.31 19.90
CA GLU A 195 -5.84 -40.03 21.21
C GLU A 195 -5.19 -40.97 22.25
N ILE A 196 -4.29 -40.41 23.07
CA ILE A 196 -3.62 -41.16 24.13
C ILE A 196 -4.38 -40.97 25.44
N ARG A 197 -4.89 -42.07 26.00
CA ARG A 197 -5.44 -42.09 27.37
C ARG A 197 -4.32 -41.97 28.39
N ILE A 198 -4.57 -41.19 29.45
CA ILE A 198 -3.63 -41.03 30.58
C ILE A 198 -3.33 -42.38 31.25
N ASP A 199 -4.28 -43.33 31.19
CA ASP A 199 -4.14 -44.71 31.67
C ASP A 199 -2.94 -45.47 31.10
N HIS A 200 -2.53 -45.12 29.88
CA HIS A 200 -1.49 -45.85 29.15
C HIS A 200 -0.09 -45.27 29.35
N LEU A 201 0.04 -44.22 30.18
CA LEU A 201 1.33 -43.62 30.46
C LEU A 201 2.15 -44.50 31.40
N ASP A 202 3.43 -44.67 31.07
CA ASP A 202 4.40 -45.38 31.91
C ASP A 202 4.88 -44.49 33.08
N ILE A 203 3.96 -44.17 33.98
CA ILE A 203 4.20 -43.36 35.18
C ILE A 203 3.51 -43.99 36.40
N PRO A 204 3.91 -43.64 37.65
CA PRO A 204 3.32 -44.24 38.84
C PRO A 204 1.80 -44.11 38.92
N LYS A 205 1.09 -45.19 39.27
CA LYS A 205 -0.39 -45.23 39.32
C LYS A 205 -1.02 -44.10 40.12
N LYS A 206 -0.43 -43.74 41.27
CA LYS A 206 -0.91 -42.61 42.09
C LYS A 206 -0.92 -41.28 41.33
N LEU A 207 0.01 -41.09 40.40
CA LEU A 207 0.09 -39.88 39.58
C LEU A 207 -0.95 -39.90 38.45
N ILE A 208 -1.15 -41.06 37.82
CA ILE A 208 -2.24 -41.28 36.85
C ILE A 208 -3.59 -40.92 37.48
N ASP A 209 -3.86 -41.39 38.69
CA ASP A 209 -5.12 -41.12 39.41
C ASP A 209 -5.29 -39.63 39.73
N SER A 210 -4.21 -38.90 39.97
CA SER A 210 -4.23 -37.45 40.16
C SER A 210 -4.53 -36.72 38.86
N PHE A 211 -3.85 -37.09 37.77
CA PHE A 211 -4.03 -36.48 36.44
C PHE A 211 -5.42 -36.74 35.86
N LYS A 212 -6.03 -37.89 36.15
CA LYS A 212 -7.40 -38.21 35.76
C LYS A 212 -8.45 -37.22 36.27
N LYS A 213 -8.18 -36.51 37.36
CA LYS A 213 -9.07 -35.46 37.87
C LYS A 213 -9.15 -34.25 36.94
N GLN A 214 -8.16 -34.07 36.07
CA GLN A 214 -8.07 -32.95 35.13
C GLN A 214 -8.49 -33.33 33.70
N GLY A 215 -8.52 -34.62 33.37
CA GLY A 215 -8.95 -35.11 32.05
C GLY A 215 -8.69 -36.60 31.87
N THR A 216 -9.20 -37.19 30.78
CA THR A 216 -9.02 -38.63 30.47
C THR A 216 -8.00 -38.89 29.37
N HIS A 217 -7.75 -37.91 28.51
CA HIS A 217 -6.86 -37.98 27.36
C HIS A 217 -5.84 -36.85 27.39
N LEU A 218 -4.69 -37.08 26.77
CA LEU A 218 -3.66 -36.06 26.58
C LEU A 218 -4.05 -35.02 25.52
N LEU A 219 -3.68 -33.78 25.77
CA LEU A 219 -3.80 -32.69 24.79
C LEU A 219 -2.76 -32.84 23.67
N PRO A 220 -3.00 -32.26 22.47
CA PRO A 220 -2.10 -32.40 21.32
C PRO A 220 -0.62 -32.14 21.63
N VAL A 221 -0.31 -31.07 22.36
CA VAL A 221 1.09 -30.74 22.73
C VAL A 221 1.70 -31.75 23.71
N GLN A 222 0.88 -32.37 24.56
CA GLN A 222 1.34 -33.41 25.49
C GLN A 222 1.62 -34.72 24.74
N VAL A 223 0.77 -35.09 23.77
CA VAL A 223 1.02 -36.24 22.87
C VAL A 223 2.33 -36.05 22.11
N LEU A 224 2.54 -34.86 21.55
CA LEU A 224 3.79 -34.52 20.86
C LEU A 224 5.01 -34.61 21.78
N ALA A 225 4.91 -34.17 23.04
CA ALA A 225 6.00 -34.28 23.99
C ALA A 225 6.34 -35.74 24.32
N ILE A 226 5.32 -36.58 24.54
CA ILE A 226 5.51 -38.03 24.77
C ILE A 226 6.20 -38.66 23.55
N GLN A 227 5.70 -38.41 22.33
CA GLN A 227 6.31 -38.92 21.10
C GLN A 227 7.75 -38.43 20.88
N ALA A 228 8.10 -37.26 21.41
CA ALA A 228 9.43 -36.69 21.34
C ALA A 228 10.41 -37.26 22.39
N GLY A 229 9.98 -38.15 23.28
CA GLY A 229 10.87 -38.79 24.25
C GLY A 229 10.74 -38.30 25.70
N LEU A 230 9.63 -37.66 26.07
CA LEU A 230 9.46 -37.07 27.41
C LEU A 230 9.64 -38.09 28.54
N LEU A 231 9.12 -39.31 28.39
CA LEU A 231 9.23 -40.37 29.41
C LEU A 231 10.55 -41.15 29.30
N GLU A 232 11.21 -41.03 28.14
CA GLU A 232 12.48 -41.61 27.76
C GLU A 232 13.68 -40.77 28.26
N LYS A 233 13.42 -39.66 28.96
CA LYS A 233 14.39 -38.71 29.54
C LYS A 233 15.11 -37.84 28.50
N GLU A 234 14.50 -37.62 27.34
CA GLU A 234 15.02 -36.68 26.35
C GLU A 234 14.89 -35.23 26.83
N ASN A 235 15.83 -34.38 26.41
CA ASN A 235 15.78 -32.95 26.71
C ASN A 235 14.90 -32.24 25.69
N LEU A 236 13.74 -31.74 26.13
CA LEU A 236 12.75 -31.13 25.23
C LEU A 236 12.63 -29.63 25.42
N LEU A 237 12.58 -28.89 24.30
CA LEU A 237 12.12 -27.51 24.26
C LEU A 237 10.68 -27.48 23.76
N VAL A 238 9.72 -27.27 24.66
CA VAL A 238 8.29 -27.28 24.33
C VAL A 238 7.75 -25.86 24.22
N VAL A 239 7.35 -25.45 23.01
CA VAL A 239 6.76 -24.14 22.73
C VAL A 239 5.29 -24.28 22.36
N SER A 240 4.40 -23.67 23.13
CA SER A 240 2.96 -23.65 22.83
C SER A 240 2.23 -22.49 23.52
N ALA A 241 1.02 -22.17 23.03
CA ALA A 241 0.15 -21.13 23.59
C ALA A 241 -0.17 -21.34 25.09
N THR A 242 -0.57 -20.30 25.81
CA THR A 242 -1.01 -20.43 27.21
C THR A 242 -2.26 -21.33 27.32
N ALA A 243 -2.44 -21.98 28.47
CA ALA A 243 -3.49 -22.96 28.72
C ALA A 243 -3.52 -24.22 27.82
N SER A 244 -2.48 -24.47 27.01
CA SER A 244 -2.35 -25.67 26.17
C SER A 244 -1.93 -26.95 26.91
N GLY A 245 -1.68 -26.88 28.23
CA GLY A 245 -1.30 -28.05 29.04
C GLY A 245 0.21 -28.26 29.26
N LYS A 246 1.05 -27.22 29.12
CA LYS A 246 2.51 -27.28 29.40
C LYS A 246 2.86 -27.68 30.82
N THR A 247 2.05 -27.30 31.81
CA THR A 247 2.31 -27.65 33.22
C THR A 247 2.36 -29.17 33.40
N LEU A 248 1.39 -29.89 32.85
CA LEU A 248 1.33 -31.35 32.95
C LEU A 248 2.54 -32.03 32.29
N ILE A 249 3.12 -31.44 31.24
CA ILE A 249 4.33 -31.96 30.58
C ILE A 249 5.50 -31.96 31.58
N GLY A 250 5.73 -30.85 32.28
CA GLY A 250 6.80 -30.77 33.28
C GLY A 250 6.51 -31.65 34.51
N GLU A 251 5.25 -31.78 34.92
CA GLU A 251 4.84 -32.70 35.98
C GLU A 251 5.11 -34.17 35.61
N MET A 252 4.77 -34.58 34.37
CA MET A 252 5.05 -35.92 33.84
C MET A 252 6.55 -36.24 33.80
N ALA A 253 7.38 -35.26 33.44
CA ALA A 253 8.84 -35.46 33.41
C ALA A 253 9.46 -35.52 34.82
N GLY A 254 8.99 -34.66 35.72
CA GLY A 254 9.67 -34.39 36.99
C GLY A 254 9.18 -35.21 38.18
N ILE A 255 7.87 -35.35 38.33
CA ILE A 255 7.27 -35.95 39.54
C ILE A 255 7.63 -37.43 39.70
N PRO A 256 7.59 -38.28 38.65
CA PRO A 256 8.01 -39.68 38.79
C PRO A 256 9.43 -39.81 39.36
N LYS A 257 10.35 -38.93 38.94
CA LYS A 257 11.72 -38.93 39.44
C LYS A 257 11.79 -38.47 40.90
N ALA A 258 11.05 -37.42 41.26
CA ALA A 258 10.96 -36.94 42.64
C ALA A 258 10.41 -38.01 43.60
N LEU A 259 9.41 -38.80 43.16
CA LEU A 259 8.83 -39.90 43.96
C LEU A 259 9.83 -41.04 44.24
N THR A 260 10.87 -41.21 43.42
CA THR A 260 11.94 -42.22 43.61
C THR A 260 13.15 -41.69 44.37
N GLY A 261 13.04 -40.53 45.03
CA GLY A 261 14.11 -39.90 45.82
C GLY A 261 14.96 -38.89 45.03
N GLY A 262 14.61 -38.59 43.78
CA GLY A 262 15.19 -37.47 43.03
C GLY A 262 14.69 -36.11 43.52
N LYS A 263 15.21 -35.03 42.91
CA LYS A 263 14.70 -33.67 43.10
C LYS A 263 14.21 -33.14 41.76
N LEU A 264 13.10 -32.42 41.79
CA LEU A 264 12.56 -31.66 40.67
C LEU A 264 12.77 -30.17 40.95
N LEU A 265 13.35 -29.46 39.99
CA LEU A 265 13.33 -28.00 39.95
C LEU A 265 12.34 -27.60 38.87
N PHE A 266 11.28 -26.90 39.26
CA PHE A 266 10.17 -26.52 38.40
C PHE A 266 10.02 -24.99 38.39
#